data_AF-A0A847YQX3-F1
#
_entry.id   AF-A0A847YQX3-F1
#
_cell.length_a   1.000
_cell.length_b   1.000
_cell.length_c   1.000
_cell.angle_alpha   90.00
_cell.angle_beta   90.00
_cell.angle_gamma   90.00
#
_symmetry.space_group_name_H-M   'P 1'
#
loop_
_entity.id
_entity.type
_entity.pdbx_description
1 polymer ?
#
loop_
_entity_poly.entity_id
_entity_poly.type
_entity_poly.pdbx_seq_one_letter_code
_entity_poly.pdbx_strand_id
1 'polypeptide(L)'
;MSDTQFDPTKLETQTPAEVLVGRNLHDLRTKRGFSLRALAESSGLNANTLSLIENGKISPSVSTLQQLSSALRVPIATFFESKSIEKRMVFTPADQRPKSALGKTEMENLGKDLAGSYVQPFVVTLKPGAGSGEATIVHTGHEFVYCLTGVIHYKVEENNIILKPGDSLVFEAHLPHCWMNDSDETAQLLLILYPSDEREELGGRHFSIDTMKKEISMKIAAITEDGKTISQHFGRAPFYLVLTIEDGKIVNREMRGKMGHNQFQEQAHAGESHEAGHGMDPQSHDKHVSMAQTIADCKALLCGGMGMGAYESMRRLNIQPVVTDLSDIDEAVQAFIDGKLIDHTEFLH
;
A
#
# COMPACT_ATOMS: atom_id res chain seq x y z
N MET A 1 -54.42 -3.40 -9.32
CA MET A 1 -53.09 -3.10 -9.87
C MET A 1 -52.10 -3.55 -8.83
N SER A 2 -51.35 -4.62 -9.12
CA SER A 2 -50.63 -5.42 -8.13
C SER A 2 -49.35 -4.73 -7.69
N ASP A 3 -49.29 -4.38 -6.40
CA ASP A 3 -48.06 -4.06 -5.67
C ASP A 3 -47.16 -5.30 -5.62
N THR A 4 -46.17 -5.38 -6.50
CA THR A 4 -45.02 -6.26 -6.29
C THR A 4 -44.04 -5.54 -5.38
N GLN A 5 -44.26 -5.74 -4.08
CA GLN A 5 -43.33 -5.36 -3.02
C GLN A 5 -42.02 -6.12 -3.25
N PHE A 6 -40.99 -5.40 -3.70
CA PHE A 6 -39.65 -5.96 -3.87
C PHE A 6 -39.08 -6.22 -2.47
N ASP A 7 -38.89 -7.50 -2.15
CA ASP A 7 -38.32 -7.95 -0.88
C ASP A 7 -36.78 -8.02 -1.01
N PRO A 8 -36.03 -7.09 -0.39
CA PRO A 8 -34.57 -7.05 -0.49
C PRO A 8 -33.87 -8.17 0.30
N THR A 9 -34.59 -8.99 1.08
CA THR A 9 -33.98 -10.08 1.87
C THR A 9 -33.80 -11.40 1.10
N LYS A 10 -34.19 -11.46 -0.18
CA LYS A 10 -33.95 -12.60 -1.06
C LYS A 10 -32.95 -12.23 -2.17
N LEU A 11 -31.65 -12.20 -1.89
CA LEU A 11 -30.57 -12.69 -2.76
C LEU A 11 -29.17 -12.35 -2.17
N GLU A 12 -28.89 -12.82 -0.96
CA GLU A 12 -27.50 -12.95 -0.50
C GLU A 12 -27.28 -14.37 0.02
N THR A 13 -27.37 -15.34 -0.89
CA THR A 13 -26.58 -16.54 -0.70
C THR A 13 -25.17 -16.17 -1.14
N GLN A 14 -24.26 -15.97 -0.17
CA GLN A 14 -22.83 -16.06 -0.43
C GLN A 14 -22.60 -17.31 -1.28
N THR A 15 -22.24 -17.13 -2.54
CA THR A 15 -21.99 -18.27 -3.42
C THR A 15 -20.84 -19.04 -2.78
N PRO A 16 -21.01 -20.32 -2.37
CA PRO A 16 -19.96 -21.05 -1.69
C PRO A 16 -18.66 -20.98 -2.49
N ALA A 17 -17.51 -20.83 -1.83
CA ALA A 17 -16.21 -20.66 -2.49
C ALA A 17 -15.94 -21.73 -3.57
N GLU A 18 -16.49 -22.93 -3.38
CA GLU A 18 -16.44 -24.06 -4.31
C GLU A 18 -17.16 -23.78 -5.64
N VAL A 19 -18.34 -23.14 -5.58
CA VAL A 19 -19.13 -22.73 -6.75
C VAL A 19 -18.45 -21.58 -7.49
N LEU A 20 -17.79 -20.68 -6.77
CA LEU A 20 -17.02 -19.58 -7.36
C LEU A 20 -15.81 -20.10 -8.16
N VAL A 21 -15.06 -21.04 -7.60
CA VAL A 21 -13.92 -21.68 -8.27
C VAL A 21 -14.34 -22.44 -9.53
N GLY A 22 -15.43 -23.21 -9.46
CA GLY A 22 -15.97 -23.93 -10.61
C GLY A 22 -16.36 -23.01 -11.77
N ARG A 23 -17.08 -21.92 -11.45
CA ARG A 23 -17.49 -20.92 -12.44
C ARG A 23 -16.30 -20.20 -13.07
N ASN A 24 -15.32 -19.77 -12.26
CA ASN A 24 -14.12 -19.10 -12.77
C ASN A 24 -13.29 -20.01 -13.69
N LEU A 25 -13.20 -21.31 -13.35
CA LEU A 25 -12.56 -22.30 -14.21
C LEU A 25 -13.26 -22.42 -15.56
N HIS A 26 -14.59 -22.50 -15.58
CA HIS A 26 -15.39 -22.56 -16.79
C HIS A 26 -15.16 -21.34 -17.70
N ASP A 27 -15.20 -20.15 -17.13
CA ASP A 27 -15.03 -18.88 -17.85
C ASP A 27 -13.61 -18.76 -18.42
N LEU A 28 -12.58 -19.12 -17.65
CA LEU A 28 -11.19 -19.14 -18.12
C LEU A 28 -10.99 -20.14 -19.25
N ARG A 29 -11.56 -21.35 -19.13
CA ARG A 29 -11.46 -22.39 -20.15
C ARG A 29 -12.10 -21.91 -21.46
N THR A 30 -13.31 -21.38 -21.41
CA THR A 30 -14.06 -20.92 -22.58
C THR A 30 -13.43 -19.69 -23.22
N LYS A 31 -12.98 -18.70 -22.44
CA LYS A 31 -12.27 -17.50 -22.93
C LYS A 31 -10.99 -17.85 -23.68
N ARG A 32 -10.31 -18.93 -23.29
CA ARG A 32 -9.11 -19.43 -23.98
C ARG A 32 -9.39 -20.45 -25.08
N GLY A 33 -10.66 -20.68 -25.42
CA GLY A 33 -11.06 -21.55 -26.52
C GLY A 33 -10.83 -23.04 -26.26
N PHE A 34 -10.60 -23.45 -25.00
CA PHE A 34 -10.41 -24.85 -24.67
C PHE A 34 -11.75 -25.59 -24.59
N SER A 35 -11.84 -26.74 -25.25
CA SER A 35 -12.88 -27.73 -24.91
C SER A 35 -12.56 -28.37 -23.56
N LEU A 36 -13.58 -28.95 -22.90
CA LEU A 36 -13.39 -29.70 -21.65
C LEU A 36 -12.36 -30.83 -21.78
N ARG A 37 -12.34 -31.52 -22.94
CA ARG A 37 -11.35 -32.57 -23.25
C ARG A 37 -9.95 -31.99 -23.49
N ALA A 38 -9.86 -30.87 -24.21
CA ALA A 38 -8.57 -30.24 -24.48
C ALA A 38 -7.92 -29.72 -23.20
N LEU A 39 -8.71 -29.14 -22.29
CA LEU A 39 -8.19 -28.72 -20.98
C LEU A 39 -7.74 -29.94 -20.16
N ALA A 40 -8.56 -31.00 -20.11
CA ALA A 40 -8.24 -32.25 -19.41
C ALA A 40 -6.89 -32.83 -19.84
N GLU A 41 -6.67 -32.91 -21.16
CA GLU A 41 -5.42 -33.39 -21.75
C GLU A 41 -4.23 -32.49 -21.37
N SER A 42 -4.39 -31.17 -21.51
CA SER A 42 -3.31 -30.21 -21.20
C SER A 42 -2.97 -30.12 -19.69
N SER A 43 -3.93 -30.38 -18.81
CA SER A 43 -3.74 -30.34 -17.35
C SER A 43 -3.38 -31.71 -16.75
N GLY A 44 -3.45 -32.79 -17.53
CA GLY A 44 -3.30 -34.17 -17.02
C GLY A 44 -4.43 -34.58 -16.08
N LEU A 45 -5.63 -34.01 -16.23
CA LEU A 45 -6.80 -34.30 -15.40
C LEU A 45 -7.83 -35.10 -16.21
N ASN A 46 -8.76 -35.76 -15.52
CA ASN A 46 -9.89 -36.42 -16.18
C ASN A 46 -10.98 -35.38 -16.54
N ALA A 47 -11.51 -35.44 -17.77
CA ALA A 47 -12.60 -34.55 -18.22
C ALA A 47 -13.86 -34.64 -17.32
N ASN A 48 -14.15 -35.80 -16.74
CA ASN A 48 -15.23 -35.94 -15.76
C ASN A 48 -14.93 -35.15 -14.48
N THR A 49 -13.69 -35.21 -13.98
CA THR A 49 -13.24 -34.42 -12.81
C THR A 49 -13.37 -32.93 -13.09
N LEU A 50 -12.94 -32.46 -14.27
CA LEU A 50 -13.11 -31.06 -14.67
C LEU A 50 -14.58 -30.63 -14.74
N SER A 51 -15.44 -31.48 -15.29
CA SER A 51 -16.88 -31.22 -15.34
C SER A 51 -17.50 -31.13 -13.95
N LEU A 52 -17.11 -32.01 -13.03
CA LEU A 52 -17.58 -31.96 -11.64
C LEU A 52 -17.10 -30.69 -10.91
N ILE A 53 -15.87 -30.23 -11.18
CA ILE A 53 -15.33 -28.98 -10.62
C ILE A 53 -16.07 -27.77 -11.20
N GLU A 54 -16.22 -27.67 -12.53
CA GLU A 54 -16.90 -26.54 -13.18
C GLU A 54 -18.35 -26.37 -12.73
N ASN A 55 -19.03 -27.48 -12.43
CA ASN A 55 -20.40 -27.48 -11.93
C ASN A 55 -20.51 -27.35 -10.41
N GLY A 56 -19.40 -27.12 -9.69
CA GLY A 56 -19.37 -26.99 -8.22
C GLY A 56 -19.78 -28.25 -7.47
N LYS A 57 -19.69 -29.43 -8.09
CA LYS A 57 -20.04 -30.73 -7.47
C LYS A 57 -18.90 -31.32 -6.65
N ILE A 58 -17.65 -30.95 -6.95
CA ILE A 58 -16.47 -31.33 -6.17
C ILE A 58 -15.52 -30.14 -6.05
N SER A 59 -14.85 -30.05 -4.90
CA SER A 59 -13.82 -29.05 -4.66
C SER A 59 -12.47 -29.53 -5.17
N PRO A 60 -11.75 -28.72 -5.97
CA PRO A 60 -10.42 -29.09 -6.44
C PRO A 60 -9.41 -29.02 -5.28
N SER A 61 -8.44 -29.95 -5.27
CA SER A 61 -7.28 -29.85 -4.39
C SER A 61 -6.34 -28.73 -4.85
N VAL A 62 -5.43 -28.28 -3.98
CA VAL A 62 -4.35 -27.34 -4.35
C VAL A 62 -3.52 -27.85 -5.53
N SER A 63 -3.22 -29.15 -5.56
CA SER A 63 -2.52 -29.77 -6.70
C SER A 63 -3.31 -29.71 -8.00
N THR A 64 -4.63 -29.90 -7.94
CA THR A 64 -5.53 -29.77 -9.10
C THR A 64 -5.55 -28.32 -9.61
N LEU A 65 -5.60 -27.35 -8.70
CA LEU A 65 -5.53 -25.92 -9.05
C LEU A 65 -4.18 -25.52 -9.66
N GLN A 66 -3.07 -26.11 -9.19
CA GLN A 66 -1.73 -25.90 -9.78
C GLN A 66 -1.65 -26.46 -11.20
N GLN A 67 -2.20 -27.64 -11.45
CA GLN A 67 -2.25 -28.26 -12.78
C GLN A 67 -3.10 -27.42 -13.75
N LEU A 68 -4.26 -26.97 -13.30
CA LEU A 68 -5.14 -26.08 -14.05
C LEU A 68 -4.51 -24.72 -14.33
N SER A 69 -3.87 -24.12 -13.33
CA SER A 69 -3.11 -22.87 -13.43
C SER A 69 -2.00 -22.96 -14.48
N SER A 70 -1.26 -24.07 -14.48
CA SER A 70 -0.20 -24.33 -15.47
C SER A 70 -0.75 -24.50 -16.89
N ALA A 71 -1.80 -25.32 -17.04
CA ALA A 71 -2.44 -25.58 -18.33
C ALA A 71 -3.09 -24.32 -18.93
N LEU A 72 -3.80 -23.56 -18.09
CA LEU A 72 -4.42 -22.30 -18.46
C LEU A 72 -3.46 -21.12 -18.38
N ARG A 73 -2.18 -21.28 -18.02
CA ARG A 73 -1.18 -20.20 -17.85
C ARG A 73 -1.78 -18.95 -17.17
N VAL A 74 -2.36 -19.13 -15.99
CA VAL A 74 -2.88 -18.06 -15.13
C VAL A 74 -2.42 -18.31 -13.69
N PRO A 75 -2.23 -17.28 -12.86
CA PRO A 75 -2.00 -17.47 -11.42
C PRO A 75 -3.15 -18.23 -10.76
N ILE A 76 -2.85 -19.04 -9.74
CA ILE A 76 -3.89 -19.77 -8.98
C ILE A 76 -4.93 -18.84 -8.36
N ALA A 77 -4.51 -17.64 -7.94
CA ALA A 77 -5.40 -16.61 -7.38
C ALA A 77 -6.58 -16.26 -8.30
N THR A 78 -6.39 -16.35 -9.63
CA THR A 78 -7.44 -16.08 -10.64
C THR A 78 -8.69 -16.94 -10.45
N PHE A 79 -8.56 -18.16 -9.92
CA PHE A 79 -9.71 -19.04 -9.66
C PHE A 79 -10.59 -18.54 -8.50
N PHE A 80 -10.05 -17.67 -7.65
CA PHE A 80 -10.72 -17.14 -6.46
C PHE A 80 -11.16 -15.69 -6.63
N GLU A 81 -10.87 -15.08 -7.79
CA GLU A 81 -11.33 -13.73 -8.09
C GLU A 81 -12.85 -13.71 -8.20
N SER A 82 -13.51 -13.02 -7.26
CA SER A 82 -14.92 -12.73 -7.40
C SER A 82 -15.08 -11.62 -8.44
N LYS A 83 -15.48 -11.96 -9.66
CA LYS A 83 -16.04 -10.94 -10.56
C LYS A 83 -17.32 -10.43 -9.92
N SER A 84 -17.31 -9.18 -9.47
CA SER A 84 -18.54 -8.47 -9.12
C SER A 84 -19.48 -8.55 -10.33
N ILE A 85 -20.75 -8.83 -10.08
CA ILE A 85 -21.76 -8.79 -11.13
C ILE A 85 -21.78 -7.34 -11.62
N GLU A 86 -21.27 -7.10 -12.82
CA GLU A 86 -21.22 -5.81 -13.49
C GLU A 86 -22.65 -5.23 -13.60
N LYS A 87 -23.01 -4.32 -12.70
CA LYS A 87 -24.32 -3.67 -12.72
C LYS A 87 -24.28 -2.55 -13.77
N ARG A 88 -25.21 -2.57 -14.74
CA ARG A 88 -25.36 -1.48 -15.74
C ARG A 88 -25.95 -0.19 -15.17
N MET A 89 -26.57 -0.29 -14.00
CA MET A 89 -27.14 0.82 -13.25
C MET A 89 -27.00 0.51 -11.77
N VAL A 90 -26.58 1.51 -11.00
CA VAL A 90 -26.48 1.44 -9.54
C VAL A 90 -27.33 2.54 -8.95
N PHE A 91 -28.15 2.18 -7.97
CA PHE A 91 -28.85 3.11 -7.09
C PHE A 91 -28.35 2.86 -5.68
N THR A 92 -27.81 3.89 -5.03
CA THR A 92 -27.27 3.80 -3.67
C THR A 92 -27.87 4.90 -2.82
N PRO A 93 -28.81 4.56 -1.91
CA PRO A 93 -29.33 5.51 -0.92
C PRO A 93 -28.21 6.16 -0.11
N ALA A 94 -28.42 7.40 0.33
CA ALA A 94 -27.37 8.20 1.00
C ALA A 94 -26.81 7.53 2.26
N ASP A 95 -27.66 6.87 3.02
CA ASP A 95 -27.34 6.12 4.25
C ASP A 95 -26.69 4.75 4.00
N GLN A 96 -26.65 4.30 2.75
CA GLN A 96 -26.12 2.99 2.35
C GLN A 96 -24.86 3.11 1.49
N ARG A 97 -24.33 4.32 1.32
CA ARG A 97 -23.09 4.55 0.59
C ARG A 97 -21.94 3.85 1.31
N PRO A 98 -21.13 3.05 0.61
CA PRO A 98 -19.88 2.55 1.15
C PRO A 98 -18.98 3.71 1.54
N LYS A 99 -18.58 3.73 2.80
CA LYS A 99 -17.70 4.75 3.37
C LYS A 99 -16.28 4.19 3.51
N SER A 100 -15.30 5.00 3.19
CA SER A 100 -13.91 4.79 3.56
C SER A 100 -13.44 6.02 4.32
N ALA A 101 -12.92 5.82 5.52
CA ALA A 101 -12.37 6.90 6.34
C ALA A 101 -10.86 6.74 6.42
N LEU A 102 -10.15 7.85 6.25
CA LEU A 102 -8.71 7.89 6.24
C LEU A 102 -8.24 9.15 6.98
N GLY A 103 -7.89 8.98 8.26
CA GLY A 103 -7.53 10.07 9.15
C GLY A 103 -8.63 11.13 9.26
N LYS A 104 -8.33 12.33 8.73
CA LYS A 104 -9.23 13.49 8.74
C LYS A 104 -10.13 13.60 7.49
N THR A 105 -10.08 12.60 6.62
CA THR A 105 -10.86 12.55 5.38
C THR A 105 -11.83 11.38 5.39
N GLU A 106 -13.05 11.60 4.90
CA GLU A 106 -14.04 10.56 4.66
C GLU A 106 -14.47 10.59 3.18
N MET A 107 -14.64 9.42 2.58
CA MET A 107 -15.04 9.26 1.19
C MET A 107 -16.22 8.31 1.10
N GLU A 108 -17.29 8.75 0.44
CA GLU A 108 -18.47 7.94 0.16
C GLU A 108 -18.50 7.59 -1.33
N ASN A 109 -18.50 6.30 -1.66
CA ASN A 109 -18.60 5.87 -3.05
C ASN A 109 -20.06 5.92 -3.53
N LEU A 110 -20.33 6.71 -4.57
CA LEU A 110 -21.67 6.91 -5.14
C LEU A 110 -22.02 5.93 -6.26
N GLY A 111 -21.04 5.18 -6.77
CA GLY A 111 -21.17 4.32 -7.95
C GLY A 111 -20.66 2.89 -7.73
N LYS A 112 -20.59 2.40 -6.50
CA LYS A 112 -20.05 1.07 -6.19
C LYS A 112 -20.78 -0.01 -6.99
N ASP A 113 -20.02 -0.98 -7.51
CA ASP A 113 -20.47 -2.09 -8.35
C ASP A 113 -20.93 -1.70 -9.78
N LEU A 114 -20.81 -0.43 -10.19
CA LEU A 114 -21.09 -0.03 -11.56
C LEU A 114 -20.09 -0.70 -12.51
N ALA A 115 -20.61 -1.30 -13.57
CA ALA A 115 -19.83 -1.98 -14.58
C ALA A 115 -18.78 -1.07 -15.24
N GLY A 116 -17.57 -1.61 -15.43
CA GLY A 116 -16.51 -1.00 -16.24
C GLY A 116 -15.82 0.23 -15.63
N SER A 117 -16.19 0.66 -14.41
CA SER A 117 -15.50 1.74 -13.67
C SER A 117 -15.28 3.04 -14.45
N TYR A 118 -16.03 3.26 -15.54
CA TYR A 118 -15.87 4.39 -16.46
C TYR A 118 -16.02 5.74 -15.78
N VAL A 119 -16.88 5.78 -14.76
CA VAL A 119 -17.14 6.94 -13.95
C VAL A 119 -17.07 6.49 -12.49
N GLN A 120 -16.22 7.12 -11.70
CA GLN A 120 -16.08 6.85 -10.28
C GLN A 120 -16.45 8.10 -9.49
N PRO A 121 -17.72 8.23 -9.08
CA PRO A 121 -18.21 9.37 -8.33
C PRO A 121 -18.09 9.15 -6.82
N PHE A 122 -17.66 10.19 -6.11
CA PHE A 122 -17.47 10.17 -4.66
C PHE A 122 -17.91 11.48 -4.03
N VAL A 123 -18.47 11.39 -2.81
CA VAL A 123 -18.50 12.55 -1.90
C VAL A 123 -17.27 12.46 -1.01
N VAL A 124 -16.46 13.51 -0.98
CA VAL A 124 -15.29 13.59 -0.10
C VAL A 124 -15.53 14.66 0.94
N THR A 125 -15.36 14.30 2.21
CA THR A 125 -15.48 15.20 3.37
C THR A 125 -14.10 15.41 3.99
N LEU A 126 -13.67 16.65 4.08
CA LEU A 126 -12.36 17.07 4.56
C LEU A 126 -12.51 17.84 5.87
N LYS A 127 -12.06 17.27 6.99
CA LYS A 127 -11.99 18.02 8.26
C LYS A 127 -10.87 19.07 8.19
N PRO A 128 -10.84 20.06 9.09
CA PRO A 128 -9.77 21.06 9.17
C PRO A 128 -8.36 20.44 9.21
N GLY A 129 -7.51 20.90 8.29
CA GLY A 129 -6.15 20.41 8.08
C GLY A 129 -6.07 19.03 7.39
N ALA A 130 -7.15 18.54 6.79
CA ALA A 130 -7.12 17.36 5.93
C ALA A 130 -6.59 17.72 4.55
N GLY A 131 -5.87 16.80 3.91
CA GLY A 131 -5.39 16.96 2.54
C GLY A 131 -5.02 15.63 1.91
N SER A 132 -4.60 15.66 0.65
CA SER A 132 -4.09 14.50 -0.07
C SER A 132 -2.66 14.07 0.35
N GLY A 133 -2.07 14.76 1.33
CA GLY A 133 -0.67 14.57 1.76
C GLY A 133 0.32 15.47 1.00
N GLU A 134 1.61 15.27 1.27
CA GLU A 134 2.70 16.05 0.63
C GLU A 134 3.01 15.60 -0.80
N ALA A 135 2.66 14.36 -1.15
CA ALA A 135 2.87 13.81 -2.49
C ALA A 135 1.79 14.30 -3.46
N THR A 136 2.21 14.63 -4.68
CA THR A 136 1.27 14.92 -5.77
C THR A 136 0.68 13.63 -6.33
N ILE A 137 -0.60 13.69 -6.66
CA ILE A 137 -1.37 12.64 -7.31
C ILE A 137 -1.23 12.79 -8.81
N VAL A 138 -1.10 11.67 -9.52
CA VAL A 138 -1.09 11.58 -10.98
C VAL A 138 -1.85 10.32 -11.39
N HIS A 139 -2.80 10.45 -12.30
CA HIS A 139 -3.49 9.29 -12.88
C HIS A 139 -4.02 9.55 -14.30
N THR A 140 -4.56 8.52 -14.94
CA THR A 140 -5.06 8.66 -16.31
C THR A 140 -6.46 9.27 -16.34
N GLY A 141 -6.80 9.89 -17.47
CA GLY A 141 -8.14 10.40 -17.73
C GLY A 141 -8.37 11.84 -17.26
N HIS A 142 -9.56 12.10 -16.71
CA HIS A 142 -9.96 13.43 -16.24
C HIS A 142 -10.51 13.37 -14.82
N GLU A 143 -10.34 14.47 -14.10
CA GLU A 143 -10.96 14.68 -12.79
C GLU A 143 -11.93 15.87 -12.89
N PHE A 144 -13.12 15.69 -12.35
CA PHE A 144 -14.10 16.74 -12.12
C PHE A 144 -14.31 16.89 -10.62
N VAL A 145 -14.19 18.12 -10.12
CA VAL A 145 -14.37 18.48 -8.72
C VAL A 145 -15.45 19.55 -8.64
N TYR A 146 -16.38 19.42 -7.71
CA TYR A 146 -17.39 20.43 -7.42
C TYR A 146 -17.49 20.64 -5.91
N CYS A 147 -17.30 21.88 -5.46
CA CYS A 147 -17.35 22.20 -4.04
C CYS A 147 -18.81 22.29 -3.56
N LEU A 148 -19.18 21.42 -2.62
CA LEU A 148 -20.51 21.38 -2.04
C LEU A 148 -20.64 22.35 -0.88
N THR A 149 -19.67 22.33 0.04
CA THR A 149 -19.62 23.19 1.24
C THR A 149 -18.18 23.47 1.66
N GLY A 150 -17.96 24.54 2.42
CA GLY A 150 -16.63 24.94 2.90
C GLY A 150 -15.72 25.48 1.78
N VAL A 151 -14.41 25.45 2.02
CA VAL A 151 -13.40 25.93 1.07
C VAL A 151 -12.34 24.85 0.90
N ILE A 152 -11.93 24.59 -0.34
CA ILE A 152 -10.88 23.62 -0.65
C ILE A 152 -9.82 24.27 -1.52
N HIS A 153 -8.56 24.11 -1.13
CA HIS A 153 -7.41 24.58 -1.89
C HIS A 153 -6.88 23.42 -2.72
N TYR A 154 -6.92 23.58 -4.05
CA TYR A 154 -6.34 22.67 -5.02
C TYR A 154 -5.06 23.28 -5.57
N LYS A 155 -4.06 22.44 -5.78
CA LYS A 155 -2.89 22.76 -6.58
C LYS A 155 -2.83 21.79 -7.75
N VAL A 156 -2.79 22.32 -8.97
CA VAL A 156 -2.63 21.55 -10.21
C VAL A 156 -1.46 22.14 -10.96
N GLU A 157 -0.38 21.38 -11.07
CA GLU A 157 0.96 21.87 -11.48
C GLU A 157 1.40 23.10 -10.67
N GLU A 158 1.50 24.25 -11.32
CA GLU A 158 1.90 25.53 -10.74
C GLU A 158 0.70 26.39 -10.30
N ASN A 159 -0.53 25.97 -10.65
CA ASN A 159 -1.75 26.72 -10.40
C ASN A 159 -2.30 26.41 -9.01
N ASN A 160 -2.48 27.43 -8.19
CA ASN A 160 -3.16 27.33 -6.89
C ASN A 160 -4.58 27.88 -7.05
N ILE A 161 -5.57 27.05 -6.73
CA ILE A 161 -6.99 27.28 -7.00
C ILE A 161 -7.75 27.14 -5.67
N ILE A 162 -8.56 28.15 -5.35
CA ILE A 162 -9.41 28.13 -4.16
C ILE A 162 -10.85 27.88 -4.63
N LEU A 163 -11.41 26.72 -4.28
CA LEU A 163 -12.78 26.35 -4.60
C LEU A 163 -13.72 26.70 -3.44
N LYS A 164 -14.74 27.51 -3.74
CA LYS A 164 -15.83 27.86 -2.81
C LYS A 164 -17.11 27.12 -3.19
N PRO A 165 -18.14 27.09 -2.31
CA PRO A 165 -19.36 26.34 -2.59
C PRO A 165 -20.00 26.80 -3.90
N GLY A 166 -20.25 25.85 -4.81
CA GLY A 166 -20.77 26.12 -6.15
C GLY A 166 -19.71 26.20 -7.26
N ASP A 167 -18.43 26.33 -6.90
CA ASP A 167 -17.34 26.32 -7.87
C ASP A 167 -17.02 24.89 -8.34
N SER A 168 -16.50 24.79 -9.55
CA SER A 168 -16.08 23.53 -10.16
C SER A 168 -14.70 23.63 -10.79
N LEU A 169 -13.97 22.51 -10.80
CA LEU A 169 -12.68 22.35 -11.47
C LEU A 169 -12.70 21.09 -12.33
N VAL A 170 -12.21 21.19 -13.57
CA VAL A 170 -11.97 20.06 -14.47
C VAL A 170 -10.58 20.16 -15.04
N PHE A 171 -9.85 19.05 -15.05
CA PHE A 171 -8.51 19.00 -15.60
C PHE A 171 -8.12 17.58 -16.05
N GLU A 172 -7.05 17.50 -16.84
CA GLU A 172 -6.44 16.24 -17.24
C GLU A 172 -5.68 15.66 -16.05
N ALA A 173 -6.02 14.44 -15.65
CA ALA A 173 -5.55 13.85 -14.40
C ALA A 173 -4.05 13.49 -14.36
N HIS A 174 -3.39 13.51 -15.52
CA HIS A 174 -1.94 13.27 -15.60
C HIS A 174 -1.13 14.49 -15.12
N LEU A 175 -1.78 15.65 -15.02
CA LEU A 175 -1.21 16.84 -14.41
C LEU A 175 -1.04 16.59 -12.90
N PRO A 176 0.19 16.72 -12.34
CA PRO A 176 0.41 16.54 -10.91
C PRO A 176 -0.46 17.47 -10.07
N HIS A 177 -1.25 16.90 -9.16
CA HIS A 177 -2.18 17.68 -8.36
C HIS A 177 -2.23 17.23 -6.90
N CYS A 178 -2.63 18.14 -6.01
CA CYS A 178 -2.93 17.86 -4.62
C CYS A 178 -4.01 18.81 -4.11
N TRP A 179 -4.61 18.47 -2.97
CA TRP A 179 -5.65 19.29 -2.36
C TRP A 179 -5.56 19.30 -0.85
N MET A 180 -6.08 20.36 -0.24
CA MET A 180 -6.09 20.56 1.20
C MET A 180 -7.28 21.41 1.63
N ASN A 181 -7.78 21.13 2.83
CA ASN A 181 -8.64 22.02 3.59
C ASN A 181 -7.78 22.70 4.68
N ASP A 182 -7.29 23.90 4.39
CA ASP A 182 -6.53 24.74 5.33
C ASP A 182 -7.43 25.69 6.14
N SER A 183 -8.75 25.59 5.99
CA SER A 183 -9.73 26.31 6.79
C SER A 183 -10.01 25.62 8.13
N ASP A 184 -10.72 26.32 9.01
CA ASP A 184 -11.21 25.83 10.31
C ASP A 184 -12.58 25.14 10.23
N GLU A 185 -13.23 25.14 9.07
CA GLU A 185 -14.51 24.49 8.83
C GLU A 185 -14.35 23.17 8.06
N THR A 186 -15.31 22.25 8.21
CA THR A 186 -15.35 21.04 7.38
C THR A 186 -15.76 21.40 5.96
N ALA A 187 -15.02 20.92 4.97
CA ALA A 187 -15.34 21.09 3.56
C ALA A 187 -15.85 19.79 2.94
N GLN A 188 -16.74 19.89 1.95
CA GLN A 188 -17.22 18.75 1.18
C GLN A 188 -17.14 19.03 -0.31
N LEU A 189 -16.76 18.01 -1.08
CA LEU A 189 -16.71 18.06 -2.53
C LEU A 189 -17.35 16.82 -3.16
N LEU A 190 -17.89 17.01 -4.35
CA LEU A 190 -18.21 15.93 -5.28
C LEU A 190 -17.01 15.73 -6.19
N LEU A 191 -16.38 14.56 -6.10
CA LEU A 191 -15.27 14.15 -6.93
C LEU A 191 -15.76 13.13 -7.95
N ILE A 192 -15.49 13.36 -9.22
CA ILE A 192 -15.78 12.41 -10.30
C ILE A 192 -14.49 12.12 -11.03
N LEU A 193 -14.07 10.87 -10.97
CA LEU A 193 -12.91 10.38 -11.72
C LEU A 193 -13.40 9.71 -13.00
N TYR A 194 -12.82 10.09 -14.13
CA TYR A 194 -13.08 9.50 -15.43
C TYR A 194 -11.76 8.92 -15.99
N PRO A 195 -11.37 7.69 -15.58
CA PRO A 195 -10.15 7.05 -16.06
C PRO A 195 -10.18 6.82 -17.57
N SER A 196 -9.00 6.85 -18.21
CA SER A 196 -8.87 6.35 -19.59
C SER A 196 -8.36 4.89 -19.67
N ASP A 197 -7.81 4.32 -18.59
CA ASP A 197 -7.56 2.87 -18.45
C ASP A 197 -8.55 2.24 -17.44
N GLU A 198 -9.42 1.36 -17.93
CA GLU A 198 -10.47 0.65 -17.16
C GLU A 198 -9.91 -0.22 -16.02
N ARG A 199 -8.60 -0.52 -16.03
CA ARG A 199 -7.92 -1.35 -15.01
C ARG A 199 -7.34 -0.54 -13.86
N GLU A 200 -7.40 0.79 -13.89
CA GLU A 200 -6.90 1.62 -12.78
C GLU A 200 -7.87 1.68 -11.60
N GLU A 201 -7.44 1.21 -10.43
CA GLU A 201 -8.11 1.45 -9.15
C GLU A 201 -7.77 2.85 -8.60
N LEU A 202 -8.42 3.89 -9.13
CA LEU A 202 -8.06 5.29 -8.83
C LEU A 202 -8.37 5.77 -7.42
N GLY A 203 -9.38 5.18 -6.77
CA GLY A 203 -9.71 5.47 -5.37
C GLY A 203 -8.49 5.28 -4.46
N GLY A 204 -7.63 4.33 -4.81
CA GLY A 204 -6.38 4.04 -4.12
C GLY A 204 -5.19 4.90 -4.53
N ARG A 205 -5.30 5.89 -5.43
CA ARG A 205 -4.24 6.86 -5.78
C ARG A 205 -4.49 8.25 -5.21
N HIS A 206 -5.72 8.75 -5.32
CA HIS A 206 -6.18 9.99 -4.64
C HIS A 206 -6.09 9.87 -3.13
N PHE A 207 -6.36 8.65 -2.67
CA PHE A 207 -6.02 8.18 -1.35
C PHE A 207 -5.08 7.03 -1.56
N SER A 208 -3.79 7.34 -1.72
CA SER A 208 -2.76 6.32 -1.87
C SER A 208 -2.88 5.26 -0.76
N ILE A 209 -3.53 4.11 -1.02
CA ILE A 209 -3.62 3.03 -0.04
C ILE A 209 -2.22 2.47 0.20
N ASP A 210 -1.30 2.54 -0.77
CA ASP A 210 0.08 2.11 -0.61
C ASP A 210 1.01 3.19 0.00
N THR A 211 0.82 4.47 -0.34
CA THR A 211 1.57 5.58 0.31
C THR A 211 1.07 5.80 1.74
N MET A 212 -0.23 5.63 2.00
CA MET A 212 -0.81 5.69 3.33
C MET A 212 -0.79 4.35 4.05
N LYS A 213 -0.67 3.17 3.42
CA LYS A 213 -0.22 1.97 4.17
C LYS A 213 1.21 2.17 4.66
N LYS A 214 2.07 2.91 3.95
CA LYS A 214 3.39 3.33 4.46
C LYS A 214 3.34 4.38 5.58
N GLU A 215 2.23 5.10 5.74
CA GLU A 215 2.02 6.08 6.83
C GLU A 215 1.15 5.55 7.99
N ILE A 216 0.25 4.62 7.70
CA ILE A 216 -0.63 3.93 8.66
C ILE A 216 0.07 2.70 9.21
N SER A 217 0.84 1.97 8.40
CA SER A 217 1.66 0.81 8.76
C SER A 217 3.13 1.07 8.40
N MET A 218 3.91 1.63 9.32
CA MET A 218 5.34 1.88 9.09
C MET A 218 6.20 0.98 9.96
N LYS A 219 7.39 0.62 9.46
CA LYS A 219 8.41 -0.07 10.26
C LYS A 219 9.52 0.89 10.64
N ILE A 220 9.88 0.91 11.91
CA ILE A 220 11.02 1.67 12.44
C ILE A 220 12.02 0.66 12.99
N ALA A 221 13.27 0.76 12.57
CA ALA A 221 14.36 -0.01 13.13
C ALA A 221 15.06 0.80 14.22
N ALA A 222 15.40 0.17 15.34
CA ALA A 222 16.27 0.74 16.38
C ALA A 222 17.50 -0.16 16.57
N ILE A 223 18.68 0.45 16.60
CA ILE A 223 19.94 -0.25 16.89
C ILE A 223 19.96 -0.63 18.37
N THR A 224 20.19 -1.91 18.69
CA THR A 224 20.16 -2.35 20.09
C THR A 224 21.03 -3.59 20.34
N GLU A 225 21.39 -3.77 21.61
CA GLU A 225 22.05 -4.98 22.14
C GLU A 225 21.08 -5.86 22.93
N ASP A 226 20.04 -5.27 23.52
CA ASP A 226 19.15 -5.91 24.51
C ASP A 226 17.67 -5.89 24.12
N GLY A 227 17.31 -5.22 23.02
CA GLY A 227 15.91 -5.07 22.58
C GLY A 227 15.12 -4.03 23.37
N LYS A 228 15.77 -3.24 24.23
CA LYS A 228 15.13 -2.22 25.08
C LYS A 228 15.74 -0.84 24.88
N THR A 229 17.06 -0.77 24.75
CA THR A 229 17.80 0.49 24.68
C THR A 229 18.45 0.70 23.32
N ILE A 230 18.52 1.96 22.90
CA ILE A 230 19.20 2.37 21.67
C ILE A 230 20.71 2.38 21.90
N SER A 231 21.45 1.63 21.07
CA SER A 231 22.91 1.60 21.15
C SER A 231 23.51 2.90 20.59
N GLN A 232 24.56 3.36 21.27
CA GLN A 232 25.38 4.51 20.89
C GLN A 232 26.32 4.22 19.72
N HIS A 233 26.43 2.96 19.29
CA HIS A 233 27.40 2.53 18.30
C HIS A 233 26.74 1.69 17.21
N PHE A 234 26.28 2.34 16.13
CA PHE A 234 25.70 1.67 14.96
C PHE A 234 26.54 0.47 14.49
N GLY A 235 27.87 0.60 14.40
CA GLY A 235 28.75 -0.47 13.90
C GLY A 235 28.83 -1.71 14.79
N ARG A 236 28.75 -1.56 16.11
CA ARG A 236 29.03 -2.63 17.10
C ARG A 236 27.80 -3.41 17.53
N ALA A 237 26.64 -2.75 17.55
CA ALA A 237 25.42 -3.40 17.97
C ALA A 237 25.06 -4.58 17.04
N PRO A 238 24.69 -5.75 17.60
CA PRO A 238 24.42 -6.96 16.83
C PRO A 238 22.99 -7.04 16.27
N PHE A 239 22.06 -6.19 16.70
CA PHE A 239 20.65 -6.33 16.34
C PHE A 239 19.97 -5.02 15.92
N TYR A 240 18.95 -5.18 15.08
CA TYR A 240 17.90 -4.19 14.83
C TYR A 240 16.62 -4.66 15.50
N LEU A 241 16.05 -3.86 16.40
CA LEU A 241 14.66 -4.05 16.80
C LEU A 241 13.78 -3.35 15.78
N VAL A 242 13.03 -4.13 15.01
CA VAL A 242 12.09 -3.63 14.02
C VAL A 242 10.71 -3.59 14.65
N LEU A 243 10.16 -2.38 14.79
CA LEU A 243 8.83 -2.14 15.32
C LEU A 243 7.87 -1.84 14.17
N THR A 244 6.76 -2.58 14.09
CA THR A 244 5.66 -2.27 13.16
C THR A 244 4.67 -1.36 13.87
N ILE A 245 4.40 -0.22 13.28
CA ILE A 245 3.53 0.83 13.81
C ILE A 245 2.26 0.83 12.99
N GLU A 246 1.11 0.55 13.61
CA GLU A 246 -0.21 0.69 13.00
C GLU A 246 -1.04 1.74 13.75
N ASP A 247 -1.65 2.69 13.03
CA ASP A 247 -2.46 3.78 13.61
C ASP A 247 -1.74 4.54 14.75
N GLY A 248 -0.43 4.78 14.59
CA GLY A 248 0.40 5.48 15.57
C GLY A 248 0.74 4.64 16.82
N LYS A 249 0.48 3.33 16.80
CA LYS A 249 0.79 2.41 17.91
C LYS A 249 1.70 1.28 17.47
N ILE A 250 2.61 0.87 18.34
CA ILE A 250 3.42 -0.33 18.13
C ILE A 250 2.51 -1.57 18.20
N VAL A 251 2.37 -2.31 17.10
CA VAL A 251 1.55 -3.53 17.04
C VAL A 251 2.38 -4.81 16.94
N ASN A 252 3.63 -4.72 16.49
CA ASN A 252 4.54 -5.87 16.41
C ASN A 252 6.00 -5.45 16.65
N ARG A 253 6.80 -6.40 17.15
CA ARG A 253 8.23 -6.25 17.42
C ARG A 253 8.99 -7.46 16.90
N GLU A 254 10.01 -7.23 16.10
CA GLU A 254 10.82 -8.27 15.46
C GLU A 254 12.30 -7.96 15.68
N MET A 255 13.05 -8.91 16.25
CA MET A 255 14.50 -8.79 16.41
C MET A 255 15.20 -9.34 15.17
N ARG A 256 15.91 -8.49 14.44
CA ARG A 256 16.67 -8.89 13.25
C ARG A 256 18.17 -8.84 13.51
N GLY A 257 18.88 -9.89 13.08
CA GLY A 257 20.33 -9.94 13.11
C GLY A 257 20.94 -8.92 12.17
N LYS A 258 21.94 -8.18 12.66
CA LYS A 258 22.74 -7.26 11.86
C LYS A 258 24.06 -7.96 11.52
N MET A 259 24.35 -8.08 10.22
CA MET A 259 25.69 -8.54 9.80
C MET A 259 26.72 -7.52 10.31
N GLY A 260 27.54 -7.94 11.28
CA GLY A 260 28.53 -7.08 11.91
C GLY A 260 29.83 -7.02 11.10
N HIS A 261 30.66 -6.01 11.40
CA HIS A 261 32.02 -5.91 10.83
C HIS A 261 32.86 -7.18 11.06
N ASN A 262 32.63 -7.94 12.14
CA ASN A 262 33.36 -9.16 12.45
C ASN A 262 33.09 -10.32 11.49
N GLN A 263 31.92 -10.39 10.83
CA GLN A 263 31.66 -11.42 9.81
C GLN A 263 32.33 -11.10 8.46
N PHE A 264 32.72 -9.84 8.22
CA PHE A 264 33.51 -9.46 7.06
C PHE A 264 35.02 -9.71 7.25
N GLN A 265 35.52 -9.83 8.48
CA GLN A 265 36.93 -10.15 8.74
C GLN A 265 37.31 -11.59 8.39
N GLU A 266 36.36 -12.54 8.40
CA GLU A 266 36.63 -13.94 8.01
C GLU A 266 36.75 -14.13 6.49
N GLN A 267 36.40 -13.13 5.66
CA GLN A 267 36.49 -13.20 4.19
C GLN A 267 37.60 -12.34 3.58
N ALA A 268 38.37 -11.58 4.37
CA ALA A 268 39.42 -10.71 3.85
C ALA A 268 40.81 -11.11 4.38
N HIS A 269 41.40 -12.15 3.79
CA HIS A 269 42.85 -12.33 3.81
C HIS A 269 43.45 -11.93 2.47
N ALA A 270 43.99 -10.71 2.39
CA ALA A 270 45.32 -10.42 1.83
C ALA A 270 45.56 -8.89 1.79
N GLY A 271 46.54 -8.43 2.57
CA GLY A 271 47.37 -7.26 2.24
C GLY A 271 46.78 -5.87 2.45
N GLU A 272 47.28 -5.18 3.48
CA GLU A 272 47.93 -3.86 3.43
C GLU A 272 47.59 -2.92 4.60
N SER A 273 48.60 -2.12 4.89
CA SER A 273 48.91 -1.35 6.09
C SER A 273 48.00 -0.14 6.34
N HIS A 274 47.89 0.22 7.62
CA HIS A 274 47.33 1.47 8.13
C HIS A 274 47.89 2.71 7.43
N GLU A 275 47.01 3.58 6.90
CA GLU A 275 46.96 5.02 7.22
C GLU A 275 45.76 5.73 6.56
N ALA A 276 44.99 6.45 7.40
CA ALA A 276 44.10 7.59 7.16
C ALA A 276 43.19 7.66 5.89
N GLY A 277 41.88 7.48 6.12
CA GLY A 277 40.82 7.90 5.18
C GLY A 277 39.49 7.17 5.40
N HIS A 278 38.81 7.41 6.53
CA HIS A 278 37.59 6.68 6.89
C HIS A 278 36.38 7.07 6.02
N GLY A 279 35.73 6.08 5.41
CA GLY A 279 34.25 6.06 5.25
C GLY A 279 33.66 6.31 3.87
N MET A 280 34.47 6.56 2.84
CA MET A 280 33.98 6.85 1.47
C MET A 280 34.53 5.92 0.39
N ASP A 281 35.30 4.90 0.75
CA ASP A 281 35.78 3.91 -0.22
C ASP A 281 34.64 2.95 -0.67
N PRO A 282 34.70 2.42 -1.90
CA PRO A 282 33.66 1.52 -2.42
C PRO A 282 33.42 0.26 -1.58
N GLN A 283 34.44 -0.25 -0.87
CA GLN A 283 34.30 -1.45 -0.03
C GLN A 283 33.57 -1.16 1.28
N SER A 284 33.70 0.06 1.83
CA SER A 284 32.90 0.53 2.96
C SER A 284 31.46 0.74 2.56
N HIS A 285 31.21 1.21 1.33
CA HIS A 285 29.87 1.37 0.78
C HIS A 285 29.13 0.03 0.64
N ASP A 286 29.77 -1.00 0.09
CA ASP A 286 29.18 -2.34 -0.05
C ASP A 286 28.83 -2.98 1.31
N LYS A 287 29.65 -2.73 2.34
CA LYS A 287 29.37 -3.17 3.71
C LYS A 287 28.12 -2.52 4.28
N HIS A 288 27.95 -1.21 4.10
CA HIS A 288 26.76 -0.51 4.59
C HIS A 288 25.48 -0.92 3.86
N VAL A 289 25.56 -1.17 2.55
CA VAL A 289 24.44 -1.68 1.77
C VAL A 289 24.02 -3.07 2.26
N SER A 290 24.97 -3.97 2.50
CA SER A 290 24.69 -5.30 3.07
C SER A 290 24.07 -5.22 4.47
N MET A 291 24.55 -4.31 5.32
CA MET A 291 24.01 -4.09 6.66
C MET A 291 22.57 -3.54 6.65
N ALA A 292 22.20 -2.80 5.60
CA ALA A 292 20.88 -2.17 5.46
C ALA A 292 19.85 -3.07 4.78
N GLN A 293 20.26 -4.12 4.04
CA GLN A 293 19.34 -5.06 3.39
C GLN A 293 18.33 -5.69 4.36
N THR A 294 18.75 -5.99 5.60
CA THR A 294 17.89 -6.59 6.63
C THR A 294 16.83 -5.65 7.18
N ILE A 295 16.90 -4.35 6.86
CA ILE A 295 15.94 -3.32 7.26
C ILE A 295 15.45 -2.49 6.06
N ALA A 296 15.57 -3.02 4.84
CA ALA A 296 15.17 -2.31 3.62
C ALA A 296 13.65 -2.02 3.53
N ASP A 297 12.85 -2.71 4.34
CA ASP A 297 11.41 -2.48 4.52
C ASP A 297 11.08 -1.44 5.61
N CYS A 298 12.08 -0.87 6.29
CA CYS A 298 11.89 0.14 7.33
C CYS A 298 11.89 1.57 6.76
N LYS A 299 11.03 2.43 7.32
CA LYS A 299 10.96 3.87 7.00
C LYS A 299 12.12 4.64 7.64
N ALA A 300 12.48 4.27 8.86
CA ALA A 300 13.51 4.95 9.64
C ALA A 300 14.41 4.01 10.42
N LEU A 301 15.60 4.49 10.75
CA LEU A 301 16.58 3.83 11.59
C LEU A 301 17.02 4.77 12.73
N LEU A 302 16.76 4.37 13.97
CA LEU A 302 17.14 5.11 15.17
C LEU A 302 18.47 4.57 15.74
N CYS A 303 19.39 5.47 16.07
CA CYS A 303 20.68 5.13 16.67
C CYS A 303 21.16 6.25 17.61
N GLY A 304 22.00 5.93 18.60
CA GLY A 304 22.62 6.95 19.45
C GLY A 304 23.90 7.55 18.85
N GLY A 305 24.50 6.86 17.88
CA GLY A 305 25.69 7.32 17.17
C GLY A 305 25.96 6.49 15.92
N MET A 306 26.34 7.18 14.84
CA MET A 306 26.55 6.61 13.52
C MET A 306 27.65 7.36 12.78
N GLY A 307 28.40 6.69 11.91
CA GLY A 307 29.37 7.35 11.04
C GLY A 307 28.74 7.98 9.80
N MET A 308 29.34 9.04 9.27
CA MET A 308 28.76 9.81 8.14
C MET A 308 28.47 8.95 6.90
N GLY A 309 29.36 8.02 6.55
CA GLY A 309 29.17 7.11 5.41
C GLY A 309 28.01 6.12 5.59
N ALA A 310 27.75 5.67 6.82
CA ALA A 310 26.61 4.81 7.12
C ALA A 310 25.29 5.61 7.03
N TYR A 311 25.29 6.84 7.54
CA TYR A 311 24.14 7.74 7.49
C TYR A 311 23.75 8.07 6.04
N GLU A 312 24.71 8.42 5.18
CA GLU A 312 24.43 8.62 3.74
C GLU A 312 23.92 7.35 3.05
N SER A 313 24.48 6.18 3.40
CA SER A 313 24.09 4.90 2.81
C SER A 313 22.63 4.56 3.12
N MET A 314 22.15 4.85 4.34
CA MET A 314 20.73 4.68 4.71
C MET A 314 19.82 5.59 3.88
N ARG A 315 20.19 6.88 3.72
CA ARG A 315 19.42 7.83 2.90
C ARG A 315 19.31 7.39 1.45
N ARG A 316 20.39 6.85 0.86
CA ARG A 316 20.38 6.32 -0.52
C ARG A 316 19.47 5.11 -0.68
N LEU A 317 19.20 4.37 0.40
CA LEU A 317 18.29 3.23 0.43
C LEU A 317 16.85 3.62 0.84
N ASN A 318 16.54 4.93 0.88
CA ASN A 318 15.25 5.47 1.32
C ASN A 318 14.87 5.08 2.76
N ILE A 319 15.87 4.84 3.62
CA ILE A 319 15.69 4.69 5.07
C ILE A 319 16.14 6.00 5.70
N GLN A 320 15.30 6.64 6.52
CA GLN A 320 15.66 7.86 7.24
C GLN A 320 16.51 7.50 8.48
N PRO A 321 17.83 7.74 8.49
CA PRO A 321 18.60 7.65 9.73
C PRO A 321 18.22 8.81 10.66
N VAL A 322 18.14 8.53 11.96
CA VAL A 322 17.98 9.54 13.01
C VAL A 322 18.95 9.22 14.14
N VAL A 323 19.82 10.17 14.45
CA VAL A 323 20.73 10.09 15.59
C VAL A 323 20.05 10.79 16.78
N THR A 324 19.77 10.05 17.85
CA THR A 324 18.96 10.53 18.98
C THR A 324 19.71 10.37 20.31
N ASP A 325 19.47 11.29 21.24
CA ASP A 325 19.96 11.22 22.63
C ASP A 325 19.06 10.35 23.54
N LEU A 326 17.81 10.12 23.13
CA LEU A 326 16.90 9.19 23.80
C LEU A 326 17.45 7.76 23.81
N SER A 327 17.50 7.18 25.00
CA SER A 327 18.05 5.83 25.22
C SER A 327 16.99 4.73 25.22
N ASP A 328 15.75 5.04 25.60
CA ASP A 328 14.64 4.09 25.56
C ASP A 328 14.05 4.01 24.14
N ILE A 329 13.90 2.79 23.61
CA ILE A 329 13.43 2.59 22.24
C ILE A 329 11.97 3.03 22.09
N ASP A 330 11.11 2.76 23.06
CA ASP A 330 9.68 3.06 22.96
C ASP A 330 9.43 4.57 22.99
N GLU A 331 10.15 5.27 23.87
CA GLU A 331 10.12 6.73 23.94
C GLU A 331 10.60 7.36 22.62
N ALA A 332 11.71 6.89 22.06
CA ALA A 332 12.24 7.41 20.81
C ALA A 332 11.33 7.12 19.61
N VAL A 333 10.75 5.93 19.55
CA VAL A 333 9.79 5.55 18.50
C VAL A 333 8.53 6.41 18.61
N GLN A 334 8.01 6.65 19.82
CA GLN A 334 6.85 7.51 20.00
C GLN A 334 7.16 8.96 19.63
N ALA A 335 8.32 9.49 20.01
CA ALA A 335 8.75 10.82 19.60
C ALA A 335 8.91 10.93 18.07
N PHE A 336 9.35 9.86 17.40
CA PHE A 336 9.42 9.81 15.94
C PHE A 336 8.02 9.82 15.31
N ILE A 337 7.08 9.01 15.82
CA ILE A 337 5.68 8.98 15.38
C ILE A 337 5.03 10.36 15.51
N ASP A 338 5.29 11.04 16.62
CA ASP A 338 4.77 12.37 16.93
C ASP A 338 5.43 13.50 16.11
N GLY A 339 6.48 13.21 15.34
CA GLY A 339 7.27 14.21 14.60
C GLY A 339 8.11 15.13 15.50
N LYS A 340 8.42 14.68 16.72
CA LYS A 340 9.16 15.44 17.74
C LYS A 340 10.60 14.95 17.95
N LEU A 341 10.98 13.83 17.32
CA LEU A 341 12.34 13.29 17.45
C LEU A 341 13.33 14.17 16.68
N ILE A 342 14.39 14.61 17.37
CA ILE A 342 15.44 15.47 16.81
C ILE A 342 16.54 14.58 16.26
N ASP A 343 17.00 14.87 15.03
CA ASP A 343 18.17 14.23 14.43
C ASP A 343 19.44 15.03 14.76
N HIS A 344 20.21 14.55 15.74
CA HIS A 344 21.47 15.13 16.19
C HIS A 344 22.61 14.78 15.23
N THR A 345 22.59 15.39 14.04
CA THR A 345 23.65 15.21 13.04
C THR A 345 25.05 15.62 13.53
N GLU A 346 25.14 16.41 14.60
CA GLU A 346 26.38 16.73 15.32
C GLU A 346 27.03 15.53 16.03
N PHE A 347 26.31 14.41 16.23
CA PHE A 347 26.84 13.17 16.82
C PHE A 347 27.35 12.17 15.76
N LEU A 348 27.37 12.59 14.49
CA LEU A 348 27.99 11.83 13.41
C LEU A 348 29.52 11.91 13.51
N HIS A 349 30.21 10.78 13.38
CA HIS A 349 31.66 10.67 13.55
C HIS A 349 32.40 10.02 12.37
#